data_AF-A0A4R4PPL9-F1
#
_entry.id   AF-A0A4R4PPL9-F1
#
_cell.length_a   1.000
_cell.length_b   1.000
_cell.length_c   1.000
_cell.angle_alpha   90.00
_cell.angle_beta   90.00
_cell.angle_gamma   90.00
#
_symmetry.space_group_name_H-M   'P 1'
#
loop_
_entity.id
_entity.type
_entity.pdbx_description
1 polymer ?
#
loop_
_entity_poly.entity_id
_entity_poly.type
_entity_poly.pdbx_seq_one_letter_code
_entity_poly.pdbx_strand_id
1 'polypeptide(L)'
;MTTYTPSGIDLAGLTTGPPQVWGGVRLVPLLREAPIVDLRLHPRAYGESIGLVDLDGRSVYAAYIPHGYVASWTGGGPAAAYGTQLTDGRTAGTERAAPVEHLRLHFHRRMARRENRNRLRFLPLHLALEGYLALHFGGPTIVWDEWARRAVNRGLSPRVERAYVGAEVPGLADALRVFEVHPGQCGTLIYVADALAGALVVPHPDDYRVLHPTLIRDLYGELVHQYALLSAPVQEFRARLDDSAVRTLADLRAAVAGQRAEWAAFHDQTMAGGLLDAEYSFQRVYRLGRFSLWRFLPPFRRRVENHIGECVLDSAGRLAYLKTFRLSEAQVRRGHLLSSLAAHDWHLANTAVALGITAEQLSLRVEHAGFGQLLVHRRRTAPGIR
;
A
#
# COMPACT_ATOMS: atom_id res chain seq x y z
N MET A 1 19.87 8.29 -21.41
CA MET A 1 18.47 8.36 -20.92
C MET A 1 18.54 8.27 -19.40
N THR A 2 18.43 9.40 -18.71
CA THR A 2 18.54 9.48 -17.25
C THR A 2 17.36 8.72 -16.64
N THR A 3 17.62 7.67 -15.87
CA THR A 3 16.56 6.95 -15.15
C THR A 3 16.13 7.80 -13.96
N TYR A 4 14.86 8.24 -13.95
CA TYR A 4 14.25 8.89 -12.80
C TYR A 4 14.28 7.96 -11.59
N THR A 5 14.80 8.46 -10.46
CA THR A 5 14.74 7.79 -9.16
C THR A 5 13.85 8.63 -8.26
N PRO A 6 12.69 8.12 -7.81
CA PRO A 6 11.80 8.86 -6.93
C PRO A 6 12.40 9.04 -5.54
N SER A 7 12.12 10.20 -4.92
CA SER A 7 12.38 10.50 -3.50
C SER A 7 11.10 10.76 -2.70
N GLY A 8 9.97 11.00 -3.39
CA GLY A 8 8.67 11.28 -2.79
C GLY A 8 7.50 10.79 -3.65
N ILE A 9 6.28 10.99 -3.16
CA ILE A 9 5.04 10.74 -3.89
C ILE A 9 4.44 12.07 -4.29
N ASP A 10 4.22 12.25 -5.60
CA ASP A 10 3.62 13.46 -6.17
C ASP A 10 2.36 13.07 -6.95
N LEU A 11 1.30 13.86 -6.77
CA LEU A 11 0.04 13.73 -7.50
C LEU A 11 0.07 14.49 -8.84
N ALA A 12 1.22 14.94 -9.32
CA ALA A 12 1.37 15.61 -10.61
C ALA A 12 0.60 14.92 -11.75
N GLY A 13 -0.23 15.71 -12.43
CA GLY A 13 -1.13 15.24 -13.47
C GLY A 13 -2.42 14.59 -12.96
N LEU A 14 -2.71 14.72 -11.66
CA LEU A 14 -4.02 14.47 -11.04
C LEU A 14 -4.54 15.77 -10.43
N THR A 15 -5.86 15.90 -10.37
CA THR A 15 -6.54 17.03 -9.74
C THR A 15 -7.48 16.49 -8.68
N THR A 16 -7.37 17.04 -7.47
CA THR A 16 -8.25 16.73 -6.35
C THR A 16 -9.67 17.19 -6.65
N GLY A 17 -10.60 16.23 -6.62
CA GLY A 17 -12.03 16.45 -6.82
C GLY A 17 -12.77 16.78 -5.52
N PRO A 18 -14.07 17.11 -5.62
CA PRO A 18 -14.90 17.38 -4.45
C PRO A 18 -15.03 16.12 -3.59
N PRO A 19 -14.90 16.23 -2.25
CA PRO A 19 -14.97 15.07 -1.37
C PRO A 19 -16.41 14.57 -1.25
N GLN A 20 -16.58 13.28 -1.06
CA GLN A 20 -17.86 12.66 -0.71
C GLN A 20 -17.73 12.02 0.67
N VAL A 21 -18.73 12.24 1.53
CA VAL A 21 -18.69 11.84 2.95
C VAL A 21 -19.88 10.92 3.28
N TRP A 22 -19.60 9.84 4.01
CA TRP A 22 -20.60 8.90 4.52
C TRP A 22 -20.19 8.42 5.90
N GLY A 23 -20.91 8.87 6.93
CA GLY A 23 -20.56 8.58 8.33
C GLY A 23 -19.15 9.07 8.65
N GLY A 24 -18.27 8.17 9.10
CA GLY A 24 -16.87 8.47 9.37
C GLY A 24 -15.94 8.39 8.15
N VAL A 25 -16.45 8.05 6.97
CA VAL A 25 -15.64 7.82 5.75
C VAL A 25 -15.73 9.03 4.82
N ARG A 26 -14.59 9.51 4.35
CA ARG A 26 -14.48 10.52 3.29
C ARG A 26 -13.68 9.94 2.13
N LEU A 27 -14.24 9.96 0.92
CA LEU A 27 -13.50 9.70 -0.31
C LEU A 27 -13.22 11.01 -1.03
N VAL A 28 -11.96 11.19 -1.41
CA VAL A 28 -11.52 12.34 -2.20
C VAL A 28 -11.10 11.86 -3.58
N PRO A 29 -11.92 12.12 -4.63
CA PRO A 29 -11.62 11.72 -5.99
C PRO A 29 -10.32 12.33 -6.51
N LEU A 30 -9.55 11.54 -7.26
CA LEU A 30 -8.41 12.03 -8.04
C LEU A 30 -8.75 11.96 -9.52
N LEU A 31 -8.86 13.11 -10.16
CA LEU A 31 -9.25 13.25 -11.55
C LEU A 31 -8.02 13.39 -12.44
N ARG A 32 -8.11 12.91 -13.67
CA ARG A 32 -7.07 13.07 -14.69
C ARG A 32 -7.69 13.57 -15.98
N GLU A 33 -7.27 14.73 -16.45
CA GLU A 33 -7.76 15.30 -17.70
C GLU A 33 -7.32 14.45 -18.91
N ALA A 34 -6.05 14.03 -18.92
CA ALA A 34 -5.48 13.17 -19.95
C ALA A 34 -5.09 11.79 -19.37
N PRO A 35 -5.97 10.78 -19.48
CA PRO A 35 -5.72 9.41 -19.03
C PRO A 35 -4.44 8.80 -19.59
N ILE A 36 -3.83 7.88 -18.83
CA ILE A 36 -2.75 7.05 -19.36
C ILE A 36 -3.40 5.87 -20.08
N VAL A 37 -3.19 5.80 -21.39
CA VAL A 37 -3.84 4.83 -22.27
C VAL A 37 -2.96 3.62 -22.60
N ASP A 38 -1.64 3.74 -22.46
CA ASP A 38 -0.65 2.72 -22.82
C ASP A 38 -0.23 1.82 -21.65
N LEU A 39 -0.89 1.96 -20.50
CA LEU A 39 -0.83 1.08 -19.34
C LEU A 39 -2.25 0.90 -18.80
N ARG A 40 -2.70 -0.36 -18.62
CA ARG A 40 -4.01 -0.70 -18.05
C ARG A 40 -3.88 -1.66 -16.88
N LEU A 41 -4.74 -1.50 -15.88
CA LEU A 41 -4.80 -2.34 -14.68
C LEU A 41 -6.13 -3.07 -14.57
N HIS A 42 -6.06 -4.34 -14.18
CA HIS A 42 -7.24 -5.20 -14.05
C HIS A 42 -7.18 -6.08 -12.81
N PRO A 43 -8.32 -6.33 -12.16
CA PRO A 43 -8.38 -7.20 -11.01
C PRO A 43 -8.24 -8.67 -11.44
N ARG A 44 -7.61 -9.45 -10.57
CA ARG A 44 -7.62 -10.91 -10.62
C ARG A 44 -8.03 -11.42 -9.25
N ALA A 45 -9.27 -11.88 -9.13
CA ALA A 45 -9.75 -12.48 -7.89
C ALA A 45 -9.12 -13.86 -7.67
N TYR A 46 -8.79 -14.19 -6.42
CA TYR A 46 -8.26 -15.50 -6.02
C TYR A 46 -9.20 -16.28 -5.07
N GLY A 47 -10.36 -15.71 -4.73
CA GLY A 47 -11.33 -16.32 -3.81
C GLY A 47 -10.90 -16.26 -2.35
N GLU A 48 -11.54 -17.04 -1.48
CA GLU A 48 -11.31 -17.06 -0.02
C GLU A 48 -10.17 -17.98 0.42
N SER A 49 -9.19 -18.20 -0.45
CA SER A 49 -8.10 -19.12 -0.20
C SER A 49 -6.92 -18.46 0.52
N ILE A 50 -6.19 -19.25 1.32
CA ILE A 50 -4.90 -18.81 1.85
C ILE A 50 -3.87 -18.88 0.73
N GLY A 51 -3.27 -17.73 0.45
CA GLY A 51 -2.15 -17.59 -0.48
C GLY A 51 -0.83 -17.91 0.22
N LEU A 52 -0.06 -18.85 -0.33
CA LEU A 52 1.35 -19.07 0.03
C LEU A 52 2.24 -18.33 -0.96
N VAL A 53 3.00 -17.36 -0.48
CA VAL A 53 3.83 -16.50 -1.33
C VAL A 53 5.30 -16.79 -1.08
N ASP A 54 5.97 -17.20 -2.14
CA ASP A 54 7.42 -17.38 -2.18
C ASP A 54 8.11 -16.04 -2.48
N LEU A 55 8.95 -15.57 -1.56
CA LEU A 55 9.66 -14.29 -1.65
C LEU A 55 10.93 -14.40 -2.50
N ASP A 56 11.77 -15.39 -2.20
CA ASP A 56 13.15 -15.52 -2.69
C ASP A 56 13.64 -16.99 -2.85
N GLY A 57 12.71 -17.96 -2.83
CA GLY A 57 13.00 -19.39 -2.90
C GLY A 57 13.43 -20.03 -1.58
N ARG A 58 13.63 -19.23 -0.51
CA ARG A 58 14.02 -19.70 0.83
C ARG A 58 13.01 -19.31 1.89
N SER A 59 12.27 -18.23 1.65
CA SER A 59 11.28 -17.66 2.56
C SER A 59 9.89 -17.69 1.92
N VAL A 60 8.93 -18.25 2.65
CA VAL A 60 7.51 -18.29 2.28
C VAL A 60 6.69 -17.68 3.40
N TYR A 61 5.68 -16.87 3.06
CA TYR A 61 4.65 -16.45 4.01
C TYR A 61 3.26 -16.91 3.54
N ALA A 62 2.38 -17.13 4.51
CA ALA A 62 0.97 -17.36 4.27
C ALA A 62 0.20 -16.06 4.53
N ALA A 63 -0.66 -15.65 3.61
CA ALA A 63 -1.55 -14.52 3.79
C ALA A 63 -2.89 -14.75 3.11
N TYR A 64 -3.92 -14.07 3.60
CA TYR A 64 -5.16 -13.91 2.86
C TYR A 64 -4.93 -12.95 1.69
N ILE A 65 -5.13 -13.44 0.45
CA ILE A 65 -4.88 -12.67 -0.78
C ILE A 65 -6.14 -12.69 -1.64
N PRO A 66 -7.11 -11.81 -1.38
CA PRO A 66 -8.41 -11.85 -2.07
C PRO A 66 -8.30 -11.52 -3.55
N HIS A 67 -7.31 -10.70 -3.94
CA HIS A 67 -7.11 -10.32 -5.32
C HIS A 67 -5.68 -9.86 -5.64
N GLY A 68 -5.37 -9.77 -6.93
CA GLY A 68 -4.14 -9.17 -7.46
C GLY A 68 -4.48 -8.25 -8.63
N TYR A 69 -3.50 -7.48 -9.09
CA TYR A 69 -3.62 -6.65 -10.29
C TYR A 69 -2.80 -7.21 -11.42
N VAL A 70 -3.32 -7.08 -12.63
CA VAL A 70 -2.62 -7.41 -13.86
C VAL A 70 -2.41 -6.15 -14.67
N ALA A 71 -1.16 -5.73 -14.75
CA ALA A 71 -0.72 -4.63 -15.60
C ALA A 71 -0.45 -5.14 -17.02
N SER A 72 -1.02 -4.43 -18.00
CA SER A 72 -0.76 -4.65 -19.44
C SER A 72 -0.32 -3.33 -20.05
N TRP A 73 0.75 -3.33 -20.87
CA TRP A 73 1.30 -2.11 -21.45
C TRP A 73 1.69 -2.26 -22.91
N THR A 74 1.84 -1.14 -23.62
CA THR A 74 2.37 -1.12 -24.99
C THR A 74 3.60 -0.20 -25.11
N GLY A 75 4.21 -0.16 -26.29
CA GLY A 75 5.35 0.71 -26.61
C GLY A 75 4.97 2.07 -27.20
N GLY A 76 3.69 2.49 -27.14
CA GLY A 76 3.27 3.78 -27.73
C GLY A 76 1.86 3.82 -28.35
N GLY A 77 0.94 2.94 -27.93
CA GLY A 77 -0.47 2.92 -28.36
C GLY A 77 -1.42 2.48 -27.23
N PRO A 78 -2.75 2.54 -27.42
CA PRO A 78 -3.69 2.17 -26.37
C PRO A 78 -3.52 0.68 -26.00
N ALA A 79 -3.33 0.40 -24.72
CA ALA A 79 -3.42 -0.94 -24.18
C ALA A 79 -4.90 -1.30 -23.99
N ALA A 80 -5.27 -2.52 -24.39
CA ALA A 80 -6.64 -3.00 -24.27
C ALA A 80 -7.02 -3.23 -22.80
N ALA A 81 -8.28 -2.94 -22.46
CA ALA A 81 -8.85 -3.36 -21.19
C ALA A 81 -9.01 -4.89 -21.17
N TYR A 82 -8.55 -5.55 -20.11
CA TYR A 82 -8.78 -6.97 -19.89
C TYR A 82 -10.28 -7.25 -19.73
N GLY A 83 -10.78 -8.25 -20.46
CA GLY A 83 -12.21 -8.58 -20.56
C GLY A 83 -12.85 -8.21 -21.90
N THR A 84 -12.21 -7.35 -22.71
CA THR A 84 -12.67 -7.01 -24.08
C THR A 84 -11.89 -7.76 -25.17
N GLN A 85 -11.14 -8.80 -24.79
CA GLN A 85 -10.44 -9.67 -25.74
C GLN A 85 -11.32 -10.89 -26.00
N LEU A 86 -11.67 -11.11 -27.28
CA LEU A 86 -12.20 -12.40 -27.71
C LEU A 86 -11.13 -13.46 -27.42
N THR A 87 -11.35 -14.25 -26.38
CA THR A 87 -10.53 -15.42 -26.11
C THR A 87 -10.86 -16.46 -27.17
N ASP A 88 -9.87 -16.90 -27.95
CA ASP A 88 -10.02 -18.13 -28.72
C ASP A 88 -10.37 -19.25 -27.74
N GLY A 89 -11.52 -19.89 -27.96
CA GLY A 89 -12.21 -20.81 -27.04
C GLY A 89 -11.48 -22.13 -26.73
N ARG A 90 -10.14 -22.16 -26.77
CA ARG A 90 -9.32 -23.34 -26.48
C ARG A 90 -8.90 -23.47 -25.01
N THR A 91 -9.24 -22.50 -24.15
CA THR A 91 -8.94 -22.53 -22.70
C THR A 91 -10.15 -22.29 -21.80
N ALA A 92 -11.36 -22.31 -22.35
CA ALA A 92 -12.58 -22.31 -21.55
C ALA A 92 -13.01 -23.75 -21.28
N GLY A 93 -12.79 -24.23 -20.06
CA GLY A 93 -13.43 -25.44 -19.56
C GLY A 93 -12.48 -26.50 -19.04
N THR A 94 -12.07 -26.37 -17.78
CA THR A 94 -11.89 -27.52 -16.87
C THR A 94 -12.03 -27.03 -15.42
N GLU A 95 -13.23 -26.62 -15.00
CA GLU A 95 -13.55 -26.52 -13.58
C GLU A 95 -14.55 -27.63 -13.24
N ARG A 96 -14.02 -28.82 -12.92
CA ARG A 96 -14.77 -29.81 -12.16
C ARG A 96 -14.79 -29.34 -10.71
N ALA A 97 -15.97 -29.02 -10.20
CA ALA A 97 -16.22 -28.82 -8.78
C ALA A 97 -15.93 -30.14 -8.04
N ALA A 98 -14.76 -30.23 -7.40
CA ALA A 98 -14.45 -31.30 -6.46
C ALA A 98 -15.05 -30.98 -5.07
N PRO A 99 -15.48 -32.00 -4.30
CA PRO A 99 -16.07 -31.81 -2.97
C PRO A 99 -15.08 -31.12 -2.02
N VAL A 100 -15.58 -30.18 -1.22
CA VAL A 100 -14.77 -29.36 -0.31
C VAL A 100 -14.65 -30.06 1.05
N GLU A 101 -13.63 -30.91 1.21
CA GLU A 101 -13.18 -31.40 2.53
C GLU A 101 -11.82 -30.78 2.95
N HIS A 102 -11.20 -29.96 2.11
CA HIS A 102 -9.87 -29.39 2.36
C HIS A 102 -9.79 -27.91 2.00
N LEU A 103 -9.11 -27.14 2.86
CA LEU A 103 -8.78 -25.73 2.62
C LEU A 103 -7.90 -25.63 1.35
N ARG A 104 -8.41 -24.98 0.31
CA ARG A 104 -7.63 -24.73 -0.92
C ARG A 104 -6.50 -23.74 -0.64
N LEU A 105 -5.26 -24.18 -0.81
CA LEU A 105 -4.06 -23.33 -0.75
C LEU A 105 -3.69 -22.86 -2.15
N HIS A 106 -3.49 -21.55 -2.32
CA HIS A 106 -3.04 -20.97 -3.59
C HIS A 106 -1.57 -20.61 -3.50
N PHE A 107 -0.73 -21.28 -4.28
CA PHE A 107 0.71 -21.01 -4.31
C PHE A 107 1.03 -19.89 -5.30
N HIS A 108 1.45 -18.74 -4.78
CA HIS A 108 1.95 -17.62 -5.57
C HIS A 108 3.48 -17.66 -5.60
N ARG A 109 4.04 -18.13 -6.72
CA ARG A 109 5.47 -17.97 -7.00
C ARG A 109 5.75 -16.50 -7.31
N ARG A 110 6.41 -15.79 -6.38
CA ARG A 110 6.77 -14.36 -6.41
C ARG A 110 5.56 -13.43 -6.32
N MET A 111 5.75 -12.22 -5.80
CA MET A 111 4.69 -11.20 -5.75
C MET A 111 4.45 -10.58 -7.12
N ALA A 112 5.51 -10.17 -7.82
CA ALA A 112 5.45 -9.71 -9.20
C ALA A 112 5.88 -10.85 -10.13
N ARG A 113 4.99 -11.25 -11.05
CA ARG A 113 5.24 -12.32 -12.01
C ARG A 113 4.87 -11.85 -13.41
N ARG A 114 5.84 -11.95 -14.32
CA ARG A 114 5.60 -11.75 -15.75
C ARG A 114 4.70 -12.88 -16.24
N GLU A 115 3.55 -12.53 -16.79
CA GLU A 115 2.63 -13.49 -17.41
C GLU A 115 2.90 -13.62 -18.91
N ASN A 116 3.24 -12.51 -19.58
CA ASN A 116 3.55 -12.43 -21.00
C ASN A 116 4.56 -11.32 -21.28
N ARG A 117 4.95 -11.13 -22.55
CA ARG A 117 5.96 -10.13 -22.95
C ARG A 117 5.69 -8.75 -22.35
N ASN A 118 4.43 -8.29 -22.42
CA ASN A 118 3.95 -7.00 -21.94
C ASN A 118 2.87 -7.12 -20.87
N ARG A 119 2.96 -8.15 -20.00
CA ARG A 119 1.97 -8.39 -18.94
C ARG A 119 2.64 -8.78 -17.62
N LEU A 120 2.24 -8.12 -16.54
CA LEU A 120 2.75 -8.36 -15.20
C LEU A 120 1.58 -8.52 -14.23
N ARG A 121 1.53 -9.66 -13.53
CA ARG A 121 0.64 -9.85 -12.38
C ARG A 121 1.39 -9.55 -11.10
N PHE A 122 0.87 -8.63 -10.31
CA PHE A 122 1.39 -8.26 -8.99
C PHE A 122 0.28 -8.31 -7.93
N LEU A 123 0.66 -8.37 -6.66
CA LEU A 123 -0.26 -8.52 -5.53
C LEU A 123 -0.21 -7.23 -4.68
N PRO A 124 -1.11 -6.26 -4.92
CA PRO A 124 -1.06 -4.92 -4.34
C PRO A 124 -1.06 -4.96 -2.82
N LEU A 125 0.01 -4.59 -2.13
CA LEU A 125 0.05 -4.60 -0.66
C LEU A 125 -0.31 -5.93 0.03
N HIS A 126 -0.36 -7.05 -0.69
CA HIS A 126 -0.81 -8.36 -0.15
C HIS A 126 0.31 -9.12 0.57
N LEU A 127 1.24 -8.38 1.12
CA LEU A 127 2.21 -8.86 2.08
C LEU A 127 1.56 -8.73 3.46
N ALA A 128 1.67 -9.76 4.30
CA ALA A 128 1.65 -9.47 5.74
C ALA A 128 2.66 -8.33 5.94
N LEU A 129 2.33 -7.25 6.65
CA LEU A 129 3.21 -6.08 6.77
C LEU A 129 4.66 -6.50 7.09
N GLU A 130 4.82 -7.51 7.93
CA GLU A 130 6.12 -8.10 8.25
C GLU A 130 6.83 -8.74 7.05
N GLY A 131 6.11 -9.37 6.12
CA GLY A 131 6.63 -9.78 4.82
C GLY A 131 7.07 -8.60 3.96
N TYR A 132 6.36 -7.46 4.03
CA TYR A 132 6.78 -6.23 3.34
C TYR A 132 8.08 -5.68 3.91
N LEU A 133 8.18 -5.60 5.24
CA LEU A 133 9.40 -5.15 5.92
C LEU A 133 10.56 -6.13 5.70
N ALA A 134 10.29 -7.44 5.75
CA ALA A 134 11.29 -8.49 5.50
C ALA A 134 11.92 -8.38 4.11
N LEU A 135 11.14 -8.05 3.09
CA LEU A 135 11.64 -7.85 1.74
C LEU A 135 12.57 -6.66 1.60
N HIS A 136 12.35 -5.62 2.41
CA HIS A 136 13.10 -4.38 2.30
C HIS A 136 14.37 -4.39 3.15
N PHE A 137 14.28 -4.89 4.38
CA PHE A 137 15.41 -4.89 5.32
C PHE A 137 16.23 -6.18 5.28
N GLY A 138 15.69 -7.25 4.71
CA GLY A 138 16.33 -8.56 4.72
C GLY A 138 16.51 -9.09 6.14
N GLY A 139 17.61 -9.79 6.38
CA GLY A 139 18.04 -10.25 7.71
C GLY A 139 19.54 -10.05 7.87
N PRO A 140 20.11 -10.43 9.03
CA PRO A 140 21.56 -10.38 9.21
C PRO A 140 22.24 -11.26 8.16
N THR A 141 23.06 -10.64 7.31
CA THR A 141 23.85 -11.32 6.26
C THR A 141 25.19 -11.82 6.81
N ILE A 142 25.68 -11.17 7.87
CA ILE A 142 26.87 -11.55 8.63
C ILE A 142 26.43 -12.38 9.84
N VAL A 143 27.15 -13.48 10.09
CA VAL A 143 26.94 -14.32 11.27
C VAL A 143 27.58 -13.62 12.48
N TRP A 144 26.81 -12.77 13.15
CA TRP A 144 27.18 -12.27 14.48
C TRP A 144 26.80 -13.29 15.55
N ASP A 145 27.56 -13.34 16.66
CA ASP A 145 27.35 -14.30 17.75
C ASP A 145 25.96 -14.17 18.40
N GLU A 146 25.35 -13.00 18.28
CA GLU A 146 24.06 -12.66 18.87
C GLU A 146 22.86 -13.15 18.05
N TRP A 147 23.06 -13.50 16.77
CA TRP A 147 21.97 -13.96 15.90
C TRP A 147 21.97 -15.48 15.74
N ALA A 148 20.79 -16.07 15.88
CA ALA A 148 20.61 -17.50 15.63
C ALA A 148 20.98 -17.82 14.17
N ARG A 149 21.68 -18.94 13.94
CA ARG A 149 21.95 -19.42 12.57
C ARG A 149 20.69 -19.52 11.70
N ARG A 150 19.53 -19.77 12.32
CA ARG A 150 18.22 -19.73 11.63
C ARG A 150 17.87 -18.32 11.13
N ALA A 151 18.17 -17.26 11.89
CA ALA A 151 17.94 -15.86 11.51
C ALA A 151 18.77 -15.47 10.29
N VAL A 152 20.04 -15.89 10.26
CA VAL A 152 20.92 -15.67 9.10
C VAL A 152 20.43 -16.44 7.88
N ASN A 153 20.03 -17.71 8.07
CA ASN A 153 19.63 -18.58 6.96
C ASN A 153 18.23 -18.32 6.40
N ARG A 154 17.29 -17.83 7.24
CA ARG A 154 15.87 -17.65 6.90
C ARG A 154 15.39 -16.20 7.00
N GLY A 155 16.28 -15.27 7.33
CA GLY A 155 15.96 -13.85 7.48
C GLY A 155 14.88 -13.57 8.53
N LEU A 156 14.13 -12.50 8.30
CA LEU A 156 12.94 -12.13 9.05
C LEU A 156 11.78 -13.11 8.77
N SER A 157 11.82 -14.29 9.40
CA SER A 157 10.74 -15.29 9.30
C SER A 157 9.40 -14.67 9.75
N PRO A 158 8.33 -14.77 8.94
CA PRO A 158 7.13 -13.94 9.07
C PRO A 158 6.34 -14.20 10.35
N ARG A 159 5.70 -13.15 10.86
CA ARG A 159 4.75 -13.17 11.97
C ARG A 159 3.34 -12.82 11.52
N VAL A 160 2.37 -13.16 12.38
CA VAL A 160 0.97 -12.80 12.22
C VAL A 160 0.81 -11.31 12.51
N GLU A 161 0.43 -10.56 11.49
CA GLU A 161 -0.04 -9.19 11.66
C GLU A 161 -1.56 -9.18 11.49
N ARG A 162 -2.25 -8.42 12.33
CA ARG A 162 -3.68 -8.18 12.14
C ARG A 162 -3.87 -7.00 11.19
N ALA A 163 -4.55 -7.27 10.09
CA ALA A 163 -5.10 -6.27 9.19
C ALA A 163 -6.57 -6.61 8.96
N TYR A 164 -7.36 -5.60 8.63
CA TYR A 164 -8.80 -5.70 8.47
C TYR A 164 -9.13 -5.52 7.00
N VAL A 165 -10.03 -6.33 6.46
CA VAL A 165 -10.51 -6.08 5.09
C VAL A 165 -11.39 -4.84 5.08
N GLY A 166 -11.49 -4.16 3.95
CA GLY A 166 -12.34 -2.97 3.83
C GLY A 166 -13.81 -3.22 4.21
N ALA A 167 -14.33 -4.44 4.03
CA ALA A 167 -15.66 -4.82 4.49
C ALA A 167 -15.82 -4.79 6.02
N GLU A 168 -14.72 -4.90 6.77
CA GLU A 168 -14.68 -4.80 8.23
C GLU A 168 -14.41 -3.36 8.71
N VAL A 169 -14.27 -2.38 7.81
CA VAL A 169 -14.16 -0.96 8.16
C VAL A 169 -15.57 -0.36 8.16
N PRO A 170 -16.14 -0.02 9.34
CA PRO A 170 -17.47 0.57 9.43
C PRO A 170 -17.70 1.72 8.44
N GLY A 171 -18.81 1.65 7.71
CA GLY A 171 -19.23 2.65 6.74
C GLY A 171 -18.54 2.59 5.37
N LEU A 172 -17.41 1.88 5.20
CA LEU A 172 -16.67 1.88 3.94
C LEU A 172 -17.44 1.19 2.81
N ALA A 173 -18.07 0.05 3.07
CA ALA A 173 -18.86 -0.66 2.06
C ALA A 173 -20.05 0.18 1.55
N ASP A 174 -20.75 0.87 2.46
CA ASP A 174 -21.85 1.77 2.09
C ASP A 174 -21.36 3.02 1.37
N ALA A 175 -20.26 3.62 1.83
CA ALA A 175 -19.61 4.74 1.17
C ALA A 175 -19.30 4.41 -0.30
N LEU A 176 -18.63 3.27 -0.56
CA LEU A 176 -18.30 2.83 -1.92
C LEU A 176 -19.53 2.52 -2.77
N ARG A 177 -20.64 2.08 -2.15
CA ARG A 177 -21.90 1.82 -2.86
C ARG A 177 -22.63 3.09 -3.26
N VAL A 178 -22.56 4.13 -2.43
CA VAL A 178 -23.34 5.38 -2.59
C VAL A 178 -22.55 6.44 -3.38
N PHE A 179 -21.23 6.45 -3.28
CA PHE A 179 -20.42 7.50 -3.88
C PHE A 179 -20.40 7.45 -5.41
N GLU A 180 -20.56 8.62 -6.00
CA GLU A 180 -20.53 8.79 -7.44
C GLU A 180 -19.08 8.74 -7.95
N VAL A 181 -18.84 7.93 -8.98
CA VAL A 181 -17.55 7.89 -9.68
C VAL A 181 -17.54 8.91 -10.81
N HIS A 182 -16.71 9.94 -10.70
CA HIS A 182 -16.67 11.00 -11.71
C HIS A 182 -16.11 10.50 -13.07
N PRO A 183 -16.52 11.10 -14.21
CA PRO A 183 -16.09 10.71 -15.55
C PRO A 183 -14.57 10.52 -15.73
N GLY A 184 -13.76 11.45 -15.19
CA GLY A 184 -12.29 11.43 -15.26
C GLY A 184 -11.58 10.87 -14.03
N GLN A 185 -12.31 10.23 -13.11
CA GLN A 185 -11.73 9.74 -11.86
C GLN A 185 -10.79 8.56 -12.09
N CYS A 186 -9.51 8.77 -11.83
CA CYS A 186 -8.45 7.78 -11.91
C CYS A 186 -7.97 7.32 -10.54
N GLY A 187 -8.62 7.74 -9.46
CA GLY A 187 -8.21 7.36 -8.13
C GLY A 187 -9.07 7.95 -7.03
N THR A 188 -8.70 7.63 -5.80
CA THR A 188 -9.31 8.17 -4.60
C THR A 188 -8.31 8.13 -3.44
N LEU A 189 -8.33 9.16 -2.59
CA LEU A 189 -7.79 9.09 -1.23
C LEU A 189 -8.94 8.71 -0.30
N ILE A 190 -8.68 7.75 0.58
CA ILE A 190 -9.65 7.19 1.51
C ILE A 190 -9.30 7.70 2.89
N TYR A 191 -10.23 8.39 3.52
CA TYR A 191 -10.09 8.88 4.89
C TYR A 191 -11.13 8.22 5.79
N VAL A 192 -10.71 7.93 7.01
CA VAL A 192 -11.56 7.43 8.09
C VAL A 192 -11.32 8.32 9.30
N ALA A 193 -12.37 8.95 9.81
CA ALA A 193 -12.28 9.97 10.86
C ALA A 193 -11.31 11.11 10.48
N ASP A 194 -11.34 11.54 9.21
CA ASP A 194 -10.43 12.52 8.58
C ASP A 194 -8.93 12.16 8.66
N ALA A 195 -8.59 10.94 9.07
CA ALA A 195 -7.26 10.38 9.01
C ALA A 195 -7.08 9.60 7.69
N LEU A 196 -6.00 9.87 6.94
CA LEU A 196 -5.74 9.19 5.67
C LEU A 196 -5.54 7.68 5.92
N ALA A 197 -6.44 6.86 5.41
CA ALA A 197 -6.40 5.41 5.56
C ALA A 197 -5.56 4.75 4.46
N GLY A 198 -5.66 5.29 3.24
CA GLY A 198 -4.90 4.82 2.10
C GLY A 198 -5.25 5.59 0.82
N ALA A 199 -4.48 5.34 -0.23
CA ALA A 199 -4.72 5.91 -1.56
C ALA A 199 -4.80 4.79 -2.60
N LEU A 200 -5.62 4.98 -3.62
CA LEU A 200 -5.64 4.20 -4.85
C LEU A 200 -5.57 5.17 -6.04
N VAL A 201 -4.56 5.04 -6.88
CA VAL A 201 -4.47 5.68 -8.20
C VAL A 201 -4.27 4.60 -9.23
N VAL A 202 -4.91 4.76 -10.38
CA VAL A 202 -4.82 3.86 -11.54
C VAL A 202 -4.63 4.68 -12.82
N PRO A 203 -4.20 4.06 -13.94
CA PRO A 203 -3.82 4.80 -15.14
C PRO A 203 -5.01 5.48 -15.85
N HIS A 204 -6.18 4.85 -15.81
CA HIS A 204 -7.33 5.19 -16.64
C HIS A 204 -8.65 5.20 -15.84
N PRO A 205 -9.63 6.09 -16.14
CA PRO A 205 -10.89 6.13 -15.42
C PRO A 205 -11.69 4.81 -15.46
N ASP A 206 -11.66 4.11 -16.59
CA ASP A 206 -12.31 2.81 -16.70
C ASP A 206 -11.65 1.76 -15.80
N ASP A 207 -10.33 1.83 -15.60
CA ASP A 207 -9.65 0.94 -14.66
C ASP A 207 -10.13 1.24 -13.24
N TYR A 208 -10.35 2.52 -12.92
CA TYR A 208 -10.83 2.93 -11.60
C TYR A 208 -12.24 2.40 -11.35
N ARG A 209 -13.15 2.50 -12.32
CA ARG A 209 -14.51 1.94 -12.20
C ARG A 209 -14.50 0.44 -11.92
N VAL A 210 -13.60 -0.29 -12.60
CA VAL A 210 -13.46 -1.75 -12.41
C VAL A 210 -12.81 -2.09 -11.07
N LEU A 211 -11.86 -1.27 -10.60
CA LEU A 211 -11.10 -1.52 -9.37
C LEU A 211 -11.71 -0.90 -8.12
N HIS A 212 -12.63 0.05 -8.24
CA HIS A 212 -13.29 0.70 -7.12
C HIS A 212 -13.95 -0.29 -6.15
N PRO A 213 -14.68 -1.32 -6.60
CA PRO A 213 -15.24 -2.32 -5.70
C PRO A 213 -14.19 -3.19 -5.00
N THR A 214 -12.93 -3.25 -5.47
CA THR A 214 -11.89 -4.04 -4.79
C THR A 214 -11.44 -3.41 -3.48
N LEU A 215 -11.76 -2.12 -3.25
CA LEU A 215 -11.44 -1.40 -2.02
C LEU A 215 -12.04 -2.05 -0.76
N ILE A 216 -13.15 -2.80 -0.87
CA ILE A 216 -13.72 -3.57 0.26
C ILE A 216 -12.88 -4.81 0.59
N ARG A 217 -12.06 -5.29 -0.34
CA ARG A 217 -11.20 -6.47 -0.18
C ARG A 217 -9.76 -6.09 0.16
N ASP A 218 -9.43 -4.81 0.07
CA ASP A 218 -8.11 -4.31 0.45
C ASP A 218 -7.92 -4.39 1.97
N LEU A 219 -6.65 -4.49 2.37
CA LEU A 219 -6.25 -4.53 3.77
C LEU A 219 -6.06 -3.11 4.30
N TYR A 220 -6.60 -2.87 5.50
CA TYR A 220 -6.46 -1.64 6.27
C TYR A 220 -5.84 -1.95 7.64
N GLY A 221 -5.02 -1.04 8.13
CA GLY A 221 -4.37 -1.18 9.44
C GLY A 221 -5.36 -1.12 10.58
N GLU A 222 -5.01 -1.74 11.71
CA GLU A 222 -5.82 -1.74 12.93
C GLU A 222 -6.23 -0.33 13.37
N LEU A 223 -5.35 0.66 13.22
CA LEU A 223 -5.64 2.05 13.55
C LEU A 223 -6.84 2.60 12.77
N VAL A 224 -6.94 2.27 11.47
CA VAL A 224 -8.04 2.70 10.60
C VAL A 224 -9.35 2.06 11.06
N HIS A 225 -9.32 0.77 11.37
CA HIS A 225 -10.48 0.05 11.87
C HIS A 225 -10.96 0.63 13.22
N GLN A 226 -10.04 0.92 14.14
CA GLN A 226 -10.35 1.56 15.42
C GLN A 226 -10.96 2.95 15.23
N TYR A 227 -10.40 3.77 14.33
CA TYR A 227 -10.96 5.09 14.02
C TYR A 227 -12.38 4.99 13.46
N ALA A 228 -12.64 4.04 12.56
CA ALA A 228 -13.98 3.82 12.03
C ALA A 228 -15.00 3.40 13.11
N LEU A 229 -14.58 2.61 14.10
CA LEU A 229 -15.45 2.14 15.19
C LEU A 229 -15.72 3.21 16.25
N LEU A 230 -14.72 4.03 16.58
CA LEU A 230 -14.74 4.86 17.78
C LEU A 230 -15.01 6.35 17.50
N SER A 231 -14.90 6.79 16.24
CA SER A 231 -15.01 8.21 15.91
C SER A 231 -16.42 8.62 15.55
N ALA A 232 -16.73 9.89 15.82
CA ALA A 232 -17.95 10.51 15.32
C ALA A 232 -17.93 10.63 13.78
N PRO A 233 -19.10 10.79 13.14
CA PRO A 233 -19.17 11.13 11.72
C PRO A 233 -18.34 12.37 11.38
N VAL A 234 -17.68 12.34 10.23
CA VAL A 234 -16.84 13.46 9.77
C VAL A 234 -17.72 14.56 9.18
N GLN A 235 -17.25 15.81 9.27
CA GLN A 235 -18.00 16.93 8.74
C GLN A 235 -17.95 16.95 7.20
N GLU A 236 -19.12 17.05 6.60
CA GLU A 236 -19.27 17.26 5.16
C GLU A 236 -18.69 18.63 4.77
N PHE A 237 -17.86 18.66 3.73
CA PHE A 237 -17.48 19.92 3.11
C PHE A 237 -18.69 20.50 2.37
N ARG A 238 -19.18 21.64 2.84
CA ARG A 238 -20.24 22.40 2.17
C ARG A 238 -19.65 23.68 1.60
N ALA A 239 -19.60 23.77 0.28
CA ALA A 239 -19.23 25.00 -0.40
C ALA A 239 -20.18 26.12 0.04
N ARG A 240 -19.62 27.24 0.51
CA ARG A 240 -20.37 28.45 0.86
C ARG A 240 -20.03 29.50 -0.18
N LEU A 241 -21.01 29.86 -1.00
CA LEU A 241 -20.87 30.92 -1.99
C LEU A 241 -21.42 32.22 -1.39
N ASP A 242 -20.76 33.34 -1.67
CA ASP A 242 -21.28 34.65 -1.31
C ASP A 242 -22.32 35.08 -2.37
N ASP A 243 -23.59 35.01 -2.00
CA ASP A 243 -24.72 35.37 -2.86
C ASP A 243 -24.61 36.80 -3.40
N SER A 244 -23.96 37.72 -2.67
CA SER A 244 -23.81 39.11 -3.10
C SER A 244 -22.81 39.29 -4.27
N ALA A 245 -21.89 38.33 -4.42
CA ALA A 245 -20.86 38.30 -5.46
C ALA A 245 -21.32 37.58 -6.75
N VAL A 246 -22.43 36.82 -6.71
CA VAL A 246 -22.92 36.04 -7.85
C VAL A 246 -24.08 36.76 -8.54
N ARG A 247 -23.80 37.45 -9.65
CA ARG A 247 -24.82 38.19 -10.43
C ARG A 247 -25.13 37.55 -11.77
N THR A 248 -24.26 36.66 -12.23
CA THR A 248 -24.38 35.95 -13.51
C THR A 248 -24.00 34.47 -13.37
N LEU A 249 -24.35 33.67 -14.38
CA LEU A 249 -23.91 32.28 -14.46
C LEU A 249 -22.38 32.16 -14.57
N ALA A 250 -21.70 33.15 -15.16
CA ALA A 250 -20.24 33.20 -15.23
C ALA A 250 -19.65 33.39 -13.82
N ASP A 251 -20.21 34.29 -13.03
CA ASP A 251 -19.78 34.51 -11.63
C ASP A 251 -19.98 33.25 -10.80
N LEU A 252 -21.11 32.55 -10.97
CA LEU A 252 -21.37 31.28 -10.29
C LEU A 252 -20.32 30.22 -10.64
N ARG A 253 -19.98 30.07 -11.93
CA ARG A 253 -18.95 29.12 -12.38
C ARG A 253 -17.57 29.47 -11.82
N ALA A 254 -17.22 30.76 -11.80
CA ALA A 254 -15.97 31.23 -11.23
C ALA A 254 -15.90 30.98 -9.71
N ALA A 255 -16.96 31.27 -8.98
CA ALA A 255 -17.02 31.05 -7.54
C ALA A 255 -16.94 29.55 -7.17
N VAL A 256 -17.61 28.69 -7.92
CA VAL A 256 -17.50 27.22 -7.77
C VAL A 256 -16.08 26.74 -8.09
N ALA A 257 -15.44 27.26 -9.14
CA ALA A 257 -14.06 26.92 -9.47
C ALA A 257 -13.09 27.36 -8.37
N GLY A 258 -13.28 28.55 -7.79
CA GLY A 258 -12.52 29.05 -6.64
C GLY A 258 -12.62 28.14 -5.42
N GLN A 259 -13.85 27.81 -4.99
CA GLN A 259 -14.09 26.89 -3.88
C GLN A 259 -13.46 25.50 -4.09
N ARG A 260 -13.50 24.98 -5.32
CA ARG A 260 -12.84 23.71 -5.66
C ARG A 260 -11.32 23.80 -5.57
N ALA A 261 -10.73 24.90 -6.03
CA ALA A 261 -9.30 25.13 -5.95
C ALA A 261 -8.83 25.31 -4.50
N GLU A 262 -9.58 26.05 -3.69
CA GLU A 262 -9.33 26.20 -2.24
C GLU A 262 -9.40 24.86 -1.52
N TRP A 263 -10.43 24.05 -1.80
CA TRP A 263 -10.54 22.69 -1.27
C TRP A 263 -9.34 21.83 -1.68
N ALA A 264 -8.99 21.81 -2.97
CA ALA A 264 -7.87 21.03 -3.47
C ALA A 264 -6.56 21.43 -2.78
N ALA A 265 -6.30 22.74 -2.63
CA ALA A 265 -5.12 23.24 -1.94
C ALA A 265 -5.11 22.82 -0.46
N PHE A 266 -6.22 22.99 0.26
CA PHE A 266 -6.34 22.56 1.66
C PHE A 266 -6.11 21.05 1.81
N HIS A 267 -6.76 20.25 0.96
CA HIS A 267 -6.63 18.81 0.98
C HIS A 267 -5.19 18.37 0.72
N ASP A 268 -4.59 18.85 -0.37
CA ASP A 268 -3.27 18.40 -0.80
C ASP A 268 -2.18 18.81 0.20
N GLN A 269 -2.27 20.02 0.78
CA GLN A 269 -1.29 20.54 1.74
C GLN A 269 -1.51 20.06 3.17
N THR A 270 -2.75 19.86 3.60
CA THR A 270 -3.09 19.59 5.01
C THR A 270 -3.52 18.15 5.24
N MET A 271 -4.49 17.66 4.48
CA MET A 271 -5.05 16.32 4.71
C MET A 271 -4.15 15.21 4.15
N ALA A 272 -3.54 15.44 2.99
CA ALA A 272 -2.66 14.49 2.32
C ALA A 272 -1.17 14.72 2.61
N GLY A 273 -0.81 15.79 3.34
CA GLY A 273 0.58 16.17 3.59
C GLY A 273 1.44 15.06 4.23
N GLY A 274 0.84 14.23 5.10
CA GLY A 274 1.53 13.06 5.69
C GLY A 274 1.99 12.01 4.66
N LEU A 275 1.33 11.94 3.50
CA LEU A 275 1.71 11.10 2.36
C LEU A 275 2.60 11.85 1.35
N LEU A 276 2.34 13.14 1.11
CA LEU A 276 2.98 13.90 0.02
C LEU A 276 4.29 14.58 0.45
N ASP A 277 4.40 15.04 1.69
CA ASP A 277 5.59 15.74 2.21
C ASP A 277 6.64 14.78 2.78
N ALA A 278 6.33 13.48 2.83
CA ALA A 278 7.23 12.47 3.35
C ALA A 278 8.30 12.08 2.32
N GLU A 279 9.54 11.97 2.81
CA GLU A 279 10.63 11.36 2.05
C GLU A 279 10.56 9.84 2.18
N TYR A 280 10.63 9.13 1.06
CA TYR A 280 10.52 7.68 1.04
C TYR A 280 11.79 7.02 0.50
N SER A 281 12.12 5.85 1.02
CA SER A 281 13.08 4.96 0.37
C SER A 281 12.36 4.15 -0.71
N PHE A 282 12.90 4.12 -1.93
CA PHE A 282 12.28 3.41 -3.05
C PHE A 282 13.12 2.22 -3.51
N GLN A 283 12.45 1.10 -3.79
CA GLN A 283 13.02 -0.09 -4.40
C GLN A 283 12.29 -0.41 -5.71
N ARG A 284 13.03 -0.45 -6.82
CA ARG A 284 12.46 -0.83 -8.11
C ARG A 284 12.19 -2.33 -8.15
N VAL A 285 10.93 -2.71 -8.34
CA VAL A 285 10.50 -4.11 -8.41
C VAL A 285 10.56 -4.65 -9.83
N TYR A 286 10.08 -3.86 -10.80
CA TYR A 286 9.96 -4.32 -12.19
C TYR A 286 9.91 -3.14 -13.17
N ARG A 287 10.36 -3.36 -14.42
CA ARG A 287 10.24 -2.39 -15.52
C ARG A 287 9.14 -2.81 -16.50
N LEU A 288 8.16 -1.95 -16.68
CA LEU A 288 6.95 -2.12 -17.49
C LEU A 288 7.03 -1.22 -18.74
N GLY A 289 7.93 -1.53 -19.68
CA GLY A 289 8.16 -0.67 -20.84
C GLY A 289 8.78 0.68 -20.43
N ARG A 290 8.05 1.79 -20.67
CA ARG A 290 8.44 3.14 -20.21
C ARG A 290 8.15 3.39 -18.73
N PHE A 291 7.38 2.50 -18.10
CA PHE A 291 7.02 2.61 -16.70
C PHE A 291 7.92 1.74 -15.80
N SER A 292 7.98 2.07 -14.52
CA SER A 292 8.65 1.27 -13.49
C SER A 292 7.74 1.09 -12.29
N LEU A 293 7.59 -0.15 -11.82
CA LEU A 293 6.93 -0.50 -10.57
C LEU A 293 7.94 -0.36 -9.44
N TRP A 294 7.57 0.40 -8.43
CA TRP A 294 8.36 0.69 -7.24
C TRP A 294 7.61 0.28 -5.98
N ARG A 295 8.38 -0.06 -4.96
CA ARG A 295 7.96 -0.16 -3.56
C ARG A 295 8.57 0.98 -2.80
N PHE A 296 7.88 1.46 -1.79
CA PHE A 296 8.39 2.53 -0.96
C PHE A 296 8.10 2.35 0.53
N LEU A 297 9.06 2.77 1.35
CA LEU A 297 8.96 2.79 2.81
C LEU A 297 9.11 4.21 3.35
N PRO A 298 8.33 4.57 4.39
CA PRO A 298 8.47 5.83 5.08
C PRO A 298 9.73 5.80 5.96
N PRO A 299 10.14 6.95 6.52
CA PRO A 299 11.28 7.02 7.44
C PRO A 299 10.98 6.42 8.82
N PHE A 300 9.75 5.92 9.04
CA PHE A 300 9.28 5.37 10.32
C PHE A 300 9.38 6.36 11.49
N ARG A 301 9.08 7.63 11.23
CA ARG A 301 9.02 8.69 12.25
C ARG A 301 7.82 8.44 13.16
N ARG A 302 8.02 8.51 14.47
CA ARG A 302 6.96 8.26 15.46
C ARG A 302 6.00 9.44 15.55
N ARG A 303 4.74 9.17 15.95
CA ARG A 303 3.70 10.19 16.18
C ARG A 303 3.36 11.03 14.96
N VAL A 304 3.72 10.56 13.78
CA VAL A 304 3.35 11.16 12.50
C VAL A 304 2.79 10.08 11.60
N GLU A 305 2.08 10.50 10.56
CA GLU A 305 1.54 9.60 9.58
C GLU A 305 2.65 8.87 8.82
N ASN A 306 2.49 7.57 8.61
CA ASN A 306 3.45 6.74 7.87
C ASN A 306 2.69 5.82 6.93
N HIS A 307 3.01 5.93 5.64
CA HIS A 307 2.44 5.07 4.60
C HIS A 307 3.53 4.20 3.98
N ILE A 308 3.26 2.90 3.85
CA ILE A 308 4.02 2.04 2.93
C ILE A 308 3.21 1.90 1.65
N GLY A 309 3.87 1.57 0.55
CA GLY A 309 3.13 1.45 -0.70
C GLY A 309 3.86 0.85 -1.87
N GLU A 310 3.11 0.73 -2.96
CA GLU A 310 3.62 0.44 -4.29
C GLU A 310 3.13 1.53 -5.24
N CYS A 311 3.97 1.95 -6.18
CA CYS A 311 3.59 2.90 -7.20
C CYS A 311 4.17 2.50 -8.58
N VAL A 312 3.50 2.92 -9.64
CA VAL A 312 4.05 2.87 -11.00
C VAL A 312 4.26 4.29 -11.47
N LEU A 313 5.50 4.60 -11.86
CA LEU A 313 5.89 5.89 -12.41
C LEU A 313 6.33 5.72 -13.87
N ASP A 314 6.05 6.71 -14.71
CA ASP A 314 6.64 6.77 -16.04
C ASP A 314 8.12 7.23 -16.00
N SER A 315 8.75 7.34 -17.17
CA SER A 315 10.14 7.76 -17.28
C SER A 315 10.40 9.21 -16.85
N ALA A 316 9.36 10.05 -16.78
CA ALA A 316 9.41 11.43 -16.32
C ALA A 316 9.01 11.58 -14.84
N GLY A 317 8.67 10.47 -14.16
CA GLY A 317 8.23 10.49 -12.76
C GLY A 317 6.72 10.70 -12.58
N ARG A 318 5.93 10.79 -13.66
CA ARG A 318 4.47 10.95 -13.55
C ARG A 318 3.84 9.70 -12.96
N LEU A 319 2.99 9.89 -11.95
CA LEU A 319 2.28 8.81 -11.28
C LEU A 319 1.24 8.16 -12.21
N ALA A 320 1.32 6.85 -12.37
CA ALA A 320 0.36 6.05 -13.13
C ALA A 320 -0.44 5.08 -12.23
N TYR A 321 0.16 4.65 -11.14
CA TYR A 321 -0.48 3.81 -10.14
C TYR A 321 0.05 4.15 -8.75
N LEU A 322 -0.81 4.12 -7.75
CA LEU A 322 -0.46 4.23 -6.34
C LEU A 322 -1.37 3.33 -5.53
N LYS A 323 -0.80 2.58 -4.60
CA LYS A 323 -1.55 1.93 -3.56
C LYS A 323 -0.79 2.04 -2.25
N THR A 324 -1.44 2.55 -1.21
CA THR A 324 -0.82 2.78 0.10
C THR A 324 -1.54 2.09 1.23
N PHE A 325 -0.80 1.82 2.30
CA PHE A 325 -1.28 1.28 3.56
C PHE A 325 -0.74 2.15 4.70
N ARG A 326 -1.63 2.67 5.55
CA ARG A 326 -1.24 3.40 6.75
C ARG A 326 -0.77 2.46 7.85
N LEU A 327 0.43 2.74 8.37
CA LEU A 327 0.99 2.02 9.50
C LEU A 327 0.38 2.47 10.83
N SER A 328 0.20 1.53 11.76
CA SER A 328 -0.06 1.83 13.17
C SER A 328 1.24 2.24 13.89
N GLU A 329 1.12 2.87 15.06
CA GLU A 329 2.29 3.22 15.88
C GLU A 329 3.15 2.00 16.27
N ALA A 330 2.52 0.83 16.49
CA ALA A 330 3.26 -0.39 16.76
C ALA A 330 4.08 -0.85 15.55
N GLN A 331 3.52 -0.69 14.35
CA GLN A 331 4.17 -0.99 13.09
C GLN A 331 5.30 0.00 12.79
N VAL A 332 5.10 1.28 13.05
CA VAL A 332 6.13 2.33 12.93
C VAL A 332 7.31 2.06 13.86
N ARG A 333 7.06 1.69 15.13
CA ARG A 333 8.14 1.33 16.06
C ARG A 333 8.97 0.14 15.59
N ARG A 334 8.33 -0.87 15.00
CA ARG A 334 9.00 -2.04 14.41
C ARG A 334 9.83 -1.66 13.19
N GLY A 335 9.24 -0.93 12.25
CA GLY A 335 9.96 -0.46 11.07
C GLY A 335 11.17 0.43 11.42
N HIS A 336 11.05 1.31 12.42
CA HIS A 336 12.17 2.09 12.94
C HIS A 336 13.29 1.20 13.50
N LEU A 337 12.93 0.17 14.29
CA LEU A 337 13.91 -0.78 14.82
C LEU A 337 14.64 -1.54 13.70
N LEU A 338 13.89 -2.05 12.71
CA LEU A 338 14.46 -2.77 11.57
C LEU A 338 15.35 -1.86 10.71
N SER A 339 14.93 -0.62 10.47
CA SER A 339 15.72 0.39 9.76
C SER A 339 17.04 0.67 10.49
N SER A 340 16.97 0.81 11.82
CA SER A 340 18.17 1.04 12.64
C SER A 340 19.13 -0.15 12.60
N LEU A 341 18.61 -1.39 12.68
CA LEU A 341 19.40 -2.61 12.57
C LEU A 341 20.05 -2.74 11.18
N ALA A 342 19.27 -2.53 10.12
CA ALA A 342 19.77 -2.63 8.75
C ALA A 342 20.85 -1.57 8.44
N ALA A 343 20.71 -0.35 8.97
CA ALA A 343 21.71 0.71 8.82
C ALA A 343 23.06 0.42 9.50
N HIS A 344 23.10 -0.56 10.40
CA HIS A 344 24.31 -0.97 11.15
C HIS A 344 24.65 -2.45 10.90
N ASP A 345 24.33 -2.97 9.72
CA ASP A 345 24.65 -4.35 9.30
C ASP A 345 24.19 -5.43 10.30
N TRP A 346 23.06 -5.14 10.96
CA TRP A 346 22.48 -5.95 12.03
C TRP A 346 23.39 -6.14 13.25
N HIS A 347 24.43 -5.34 13.44
CA HIS A 347 25.31 -5.42 14.59
C HIS A 347 24.63 -4.80 15.82
N LEU A 348 24.33 -5.62 16.85
CA LEU A 348 23.57 -5.16 18.03
C LEU A 348 24.29 -4.05 18.80
N ALA A 349 25.59 -4.19 19.08
CA ALA A 349 26.32 -3.16 19.84
C ALA A 349 26.32 -1.80 19.11
N ASN A 350 26.68 -1.77 17.82
CA ASN A 350 26.68 -0.54 17.03
C ASN A 350 25.28 0.08 16.93
N THR A 351 24.25 -0.73 16.71
CA THR A 351 22.86 -0.27 16.69
C THR A 351 22.46 0.31 18.04
N ALA A 352 22.86 -0.32 19.15
CA ALA A 352 22.55 0.14 20.50
C ALA A 352 23.20 1.51 20.80
N VAL A 353 24.48 1.66 20.42
CA VAL A 353 25.20 2.94 20.51
C VAL A 353 24.49 4.03 19.71
N ALA A 354 24.12 3.76 18.46
CA ALA A 354 23.41 4.72 17.61
C ALA A 354 22.03 5.12 18.18
N LEU A 355 21.39 4.21 18.92
CA LEU A 355 20.10 4.45 19.58
C LEU A 355 20.24 5.02 21.00
N GLY A 356 21.47 5.23 21.50
CA GLY A 356 21.73 5.74 22.86
C GLY A 356 21.26 4.80 23.97
N ILE A 357 21.34 3.48 23.75
CA ILE A 357 20.91 2.44 24.71
C ILE A 357 21.97 1.34 24.83
N THR A 358 21.80 0.43 25.80
CA THR A 358 22.69 -0.76 25.92
C THR A 358 22.27 -1.89 24.97
N ALA A 359 23.19 -2.82 24.71
CA ALA A 359 22.92 -3.99 23.86
C ALA A 359 21.85 -4.93 24.47
N GLU A 360 21.78 -5.02 25.80
CA GLU A 360 20.75 -5.77 26.52
C GLU A 360 19.38 -5.11 26.37
N GLN A 361 19.32 -3.78 26.50
CA GLN A 361 18.10 -3.01 26.25
C GLN A 361 17.64 -3.15 24.80
N LEU A 362 18.57 -3.16 23.84
CA LEU A 362 18.25 -3.41 22.44
C LEU A 362 17.72 -4.83 22.22
N SER A 363 18.32 -5.84 22.85
CA SER A 363 17.87 -7.23 22.78
C SER A 363 16.43 -7.37 23.28
N LEU A 364 16.10 -6.75 24.42
CA LEU A 364 14.72 -6.71 24.93
C LEU A 364 13.76 -6.00 23.97
N ARG A 365 14.18 -4.91 23.32
CA ARG A 365 13.37 -4.23 22.30
C ARG A 365 13.12 -5.12 21.08
N VAL A 366 14.13 -5.88 20.64
CA VAL A 366 14.01 -6.87 19.56
C VAL A 366 13.03 -7.97 19.96
N GLU A 367 13.09 -8.47 21.19
CA GLU A 367 12.11 -9.44 21.70
C GLU A 367 10.68 -8.89 21.74
N HIS A 368 10.48 -7.72 22.34
CA HIS A 368 9.17 -7.06 22.46
C HIS A 368 8.58 -6.65 21.10
N ALA A 369 9.43 -6.30 20.14
CA ALA A 369 9.04 -6.03 18.75
C ALA A 369 8.63 -7.31 17.99
N GLY A 370 8.84 -8.48 18.59
CA GLY A 370 8.52 -9.75 17.98
C GLY A 370 9.64 -10.33 17.11
N PHE A 371 10.87 -9.88 17.30
CA PHE A 371 12.04 -10.39 16.60
C PHE A 371 12.93 -11.24 17.51
N GLY A 372 12.45 -11.62 18.71
CA GLY A 372 13.21 -12.42 19.68
C GLY A 372 13.68 -13.78 19.17
N GLN A 373 12.94 -14.42 18.25
CA GLN A 373 13.39 -15.68 17.62
C GLN A 373 14.66 -15.53 16.78
N LEU A 374 15.04 -14.29 16.42
CA LEU A 374 16.26 -14.03 15.69
C LEU A 374 17.48 -14.10 16.61
N LEU A 375 17.33 -13.81 17.90
CA LEU A 375 18.43 -13.78 18.85
C LEU A 375 18.84 -15.20 19.25
N VAL A 376 20.14 -15.41 19.46
CA VAL A 376 20.62 -16.58 20.19
C VAL A 376 20.09 -16.46 21.62
N HIS A 377 19.26 -17.41 22.05
CA HIS A 377 18.93 -17.52 23.47
C HIS A 377 20.20 -17.87 24.23
N ARG A 378 20.89 -16.87 24.77
CA ARG A 378 21.87 -17.12 25.82
C ARG A 378 21.07 -17.71 26.97
N ARG A 379 21.26 -19.00 27.25
CA ARG A 379 20.86 -19.58 28.53
C ARG A 379 21.38 -18.61 29.58
N ARG A 380 20.48 -18.00 30.36
CA ARG A 380 20.85 -17.34 31.61
C ARG A 380 21.65 -18.39 32.38
N THR A 381 22.98 -18.26 32.39
CA THR A 381 23.81 -18.97 33.35
C THR A 381 23.33 -18.46 34.69
N ALA A 382 22.56 -19.30 35.39
CA ALA A 382 22.30 -19.10 36.79
C ALA A 382 23.65 -18.82 37.47
N PRO A 383 23.76 -17.80 38.34
CA PRO A 383 24.97 -17.63 39.11
C PRO A 383 25.16 -18.93 39.90
N GLY A 384 26.24 -19.64 39.60
CA GLY A 384 26.64 -20.81 40.37
C GLY A 384 26.85 -20.36 41.80
N ILE A 385 25.97 -20.79 42.68
CA ILE A 385 26.22 -20.78 44.12
C ILE A 385 27.36 -21.78 44.32
N ARG A 386 28.53 -21.25 44.68
CA ARG A 386 29.63 -22.05 45.25
C ARG A 386 29.33 -22.37 46.69
#